data_AF-A0A3N5U226-F1
#
_entry.id   AF-A0A3N5U226-F1
#
_cell.length_a   1.000
_cell.length_b   1.000
_cell.length_c   1.000
_cell.angle_alpha   90.00
_cell.angle_beta   90.00
_cell.angle_gamma   90.00
#
_symmetry.space_group_name_H-M   'P 1'
#
loop_
_entity.id
_entity.type
_entity.pdbx_description
1 polymer ?
#
loop_
_entity_poly.entity_id
_entity_poly.type
_entity_poly.pdbx_seq_one_letter_code
_entity_poly.pdbx_strand_id
1 'polypeptide(L)'
;MPENASSSQNANSTENKHLIASLEPAGKGGFFFINFNNREPLKILKSIIRDSGIFEGQILSDLRIQELFLENETELAKRTGMDILGRRPNSEKELRDKLARKGFSKAAVNRTSERFLELRLLDDLEYCKSWIRSRIYAKRSSRNEILGKLITKGVGRDIAK
;
A
#
# COMPACT_ATOMS: atom_id res chain seq x y z
N MET A 1 -22.09 -41.25 -16.89
CA MET A 1 -23.12 -40.40 -16.25
C MET A 1 -22.85 -38.96 -16.69
N PRO A 2 -23.83 -38.26 -17.31
CA PRO A 2 -23.76 -36.83 -17.64
C PRO A 2 -24.35 -35.96 -16.51
N GLU A 3 -24.41 -34.63 -16.74
CA GLU A 3 -24.71 -33.49 -15.84
C GLU A 3 -23.47 -32.94 -15.11
N ASN A 4 -22.98 -31.72 -15.35
CA ASN A 4 -23.72 -30.47 -15.50
C ASN A 4 -23.10 -29.54 -16.55
N ALA A 5 -23.92 -29.13 -17.51
CA ALA A 5 -23.77 -27.85 -18.20
C ALA A 5 -24.49 -26.79 -17.36
N SER A 6 -23.78 -25.74 -16.96
CA SER A 6 -24.39 -24.45 -16.64
C SER A 6 -23.35 -23.35 -16.84
N SER A 7 -23.48 -22.76 -18.02
CA SER A 7 -23.60 -21.31 -18.17
C SER A 7 -22.34 -20.48 -17.97
N SER A 8 -21.66 -20.28 -19.10
CA SER A 8 -21.25 -18.97 -19.58
C SER A 8 -22.20 -17.86 -19.07
N GLN A 9 -21.66 -16.82 -18.42
CA GLN A 9 -21.97 -15.37 -18.47
C GLN A 9 -20.93 -14.70 -17.53
N ASN A 10 -20.15 -13.68 -17.86
CA ASN A 10 -20.43 -12.55 -18.72
C ASN A 10 -19.10 -11.91 -19.21
N ALA A 11 -18.81 -12.02 -20.50
CA ALA A 11 -17.83 -11.21 -21.22
C ALA A 11 -18.44 -9.84 -21.61
N ASN A 12 -19.13 -9.20 -20.65
CA ASN A 12 -19.87 -7.94 -20.82
C ASN A 12 -19.45 -6.91 -19.75
N SER A 13 -18.15 -6.64 -19.64
CA SER A 13 -17.70 -5.38 -19.01
C SER A 13 -17.84 -4.26 -20.05
N THR A 14 -19.08 -3.96 -20.45
CA THR A 14 -19.39 -2.74 -21.18
C THR A 14 -18.67 -1.60 -20.48
N GLU A 15 -17.89 -0.81 -21.21
CA GLU A 15 -17.18 0.37 -20.72
C GLU A 15 -18.18 1.34 -20.06
N ASN A 16 -18.51 1.12 -18.79
CA ASN A 16 -19.27 2.12 -18.05
C ASN A 16 -18.36 3.34 -17.97
N LYS A 17 -18.85 4.41 -18.57
CA LYS A 17 -18.19 5.69 -18.67
C LYS A 17 -18.79 6.60 -17.61
N HIS A 18 -17.91 7.17 -16.80
CA HIS A 18 -18.28 8.03 -15.69
C HIS A 18 -17.72 9.41 -15.96
N LEU A 19 -18.61 10.39 -16.13
CA LEU A 19 -18.22 11.78 -16.33
C LEU A 19 -17.91 12.39 -14.97
N ILE A 20 -16.76 13.03 -14.84
CA ILE A 20 -16.41 13.85 -13.69
C ILE A 20 -17.19 15.16 -13.79
N ALA A 21 -18.18 15.31 -12.91
CA ALA A 21 -19.06 16.48 -12.86
C ALA A 21 -18.39 17.66 -12.15
N SER A 22 -17.69 17.42 -11.04
CA SER A 22 -16.94 18.45 -10.31
C SER A 22 -15.81 17.86 -9.47
N LEU A 23 -14.84 18.71 -9.11
CA LEU A 23 -13.73 18.43 -8.21
C LEU A 23 -13.75 19.41 -7.03
N GLU A 24 -14.21 18.95 -5.87
CA GLU A 24 -14.45 19.82 -4.73
C GLU A 24 -13.46 19.54 -3.58
N PRO A 25 -12.90 20.56 -2.91
CA PRO A 25 -12.05 20.35 -1.74
C PRO A 25 -12.80 19.62 -0.62
N ALA A 26 -12.24 18.52 -0.12
CA ALA A 26 -12.84 17.71 0.95
C ALA A 26 -12.46 18.21 2.36
N GLY A 27 -12.31 19.53 2.52
CA GLY A 27 -11.89 20.20 3.76
C GLY A 27 -10.38 20.43 3.90
N LYS A 28 -9.90 20.49 5.15
CA LYS A 28 -8.47 20.64 5.46
C LYS A 28 -7.75 19.29 5.28
N GLY A 29 -6.56 19.29 4.68
CA GLY A 29 -5.73 18.08 4.54
C GLY A 29 -5.42 17.62 3.10
N GLY A 30 -5.74 18.44 2.10
CA GLY A 30 -5.30 18.20 0.72
C GLY A 30 -6.04 17.06 -0.01
N PHE A 31 -7.26 16.75 0.41
CA PHE A 31 -8.16 15.82 -0.27
C PHE A 31 -9.21 16.57 -1.08
N PHE A 32 -9.71 15.91 -2.12
CA PHE A 32 -10.80 16.38 -2.97
C PHE A 32 -11.83 15.26 -3.16
N PHE A 33 -13.08 15.63 -3.34
CA PHE A 33 -14.13 14.74 -3.84
C PHE A 33 -14.18 14.86 -5.36
N ILE A 34 -14.09 13.72 -6.03
CA ILE A 34 -14.39 13.58 -7.46
C ILE A 34 -15.86 13.19 -7.54
N ASN A 35 -16.70 14.14 -7.92
CA ASN A 35 -18.13 13.91 -8.10
C ASN A 35 -18.37 13.39 -9.51
N PHE A 36 -19.11 12.29 -9.63
CA PHE A 36 -19.49 11.71 -10.91
C PHE A 36 -20.98 11.90 -11.15
N ASN A 37 -21.38 11.91 -12.42
CA ASN A 37 -22.79 12.05 -12.78
C ASN A 37 -23.66 10.81 -12.43
N ASN A 38 -23.05 9.64 -12.34
CA ASN A 38 -23.76 8.35 -12.29
C ASN A 38 -23.23 7.40 -11.20
N ARG A 39 -22.44 7.90 -10.26
CA ARG A 39 -21.90 7.12 -9.14
C ARG A 39 -21.54 8.00 -7.96
N GLU A 40 -21.36 7.34 -6.83
CA GLU A 40 -20.95 7.99 -5.58
C GLU A 40 -19.60 8.73 -5.74
N PRO A 41 -19.45 9.88 -5.05
CA PRO A 41 -18.19 10.62 -5.06
C PRO A 41 -17.02 9.82 -4.52
N LEU A 42 -15.84 10.02 -5.12
CA LEU A 42 -14.59 9.44 -4.62
C LEU A 42 -13.73 10.48 -3.91
N LYS A 43 -13.30 10.16 -2.69
CA LYS A 43 -12.33 10.99 -1.96
C LYS A 43 -10.90 10.63 -2.34
N ILE A 44 -10.20 11.54 -3.03
CA ILE A 44 -8.85 11.33 -3.56
C ILE A 44 -7.91 12.45 -3.10
N LEU A 45 -6.64 12.13 -2.92
CA LEU A 45 -5.59 13.11 -2.65
C LEU A 45 -5.40 14.09 -3.82
N LYS A 46 -5.18 15.37 -3.51
CA LYS A 46 -4.86 16.40 -4.52
C LYS A 46 -3.64 16.02 -5.37
N SER A 47 -2.63 15.37 -4.76
CA SER A 47 -1.45 14.92 -5.49
C SER A 47 -1.82 13.92 -6.57
N ILE A 48 -2.70 12.97 -6.26
CA ILE A 48 -3.14 11.94 -7.22
C ILE A 48 -3.95 12.56 -8.34
N ILE A 49 -4.85 13.51 -8.05
CA ILE A 49 -5.60 14.21 -9.10
C ILE A 49 -4.65 14.88 -10.10
N ARG A 50 -3.62 15.56 -9.61
CA ARG A 50 -2.63 16.22 -10.45
C ARG A 50 -1.75 15.20 -11.20
N ASP A 51 -1.20 14.23 -10.49
CA ASP A 51 -0.19 13.30 -11.03
C ASP A 51 -0.82 12.30 -12.02
N SER A 52 -2.10 11.97 -11.83
CA SER A 52 -2.89 11.08 -12.69
C SER A 52 -3.66 11.83 -13.79
N GLY A 53 -3.49 13.15 -13.90
CA GLY A 53 -4.07 13.99 -14.95
C GLY A 53 -5.60 14.05 -14.93
N ILE A 54 -6.19 14.11 -13.73
CA ILE A 54 -7.64 14.12 -13.54
C ILE A 54 -8.19 15.55 -13.51
N PHE A 55 -9.24 15.83 -14.29
CA PHE A 55 -9.87 17.14 -14.39
C PHE A 55 -11.39 17.03 -14.62
N GLU A 56 -12.13 18.12 -14.34
CA GLU A 56 -13.57 18.19 -14.55
C GLU A 56 -13.96 18.05 -16.04
N GLY A 57 -15.08 17.38 -16.31
CA GLY A 57 -15.52 17.08 -17.68
C GLY A 57 -14.81 15.87 -18.31
N GLN A 58 -13.83 15.26 -17.64
CA GLN A 58 -13.19 14.04 -18.11
C GLN A 58 -14.11 12.83 -17.93
N ILE A 59 -14.03 11.88 -18.86
CA ILE A 59 -14.71 10.59 -18.79
C ILE A 59 -13.73 9.51 -18.37
N LEU A 60 -14.05 8.76 -17.32
CA LEU A 60 -13.27 7.62 -16.85
C LEU A 60 -14.03 6.31 -17.04
N SER A 61 -13.32 5.25 -17.39
CA SER A 61 -13.84 3.88 -17.34
C SER A 61 -13.78 3.32 -15.92
N ASP A 62 -14.57 2.28 -15.65
CA ASP A 62 -14.49 1.51 -14.39
C ASP A 62 -13.05 1.05 -14.07
N LEU A 63 -12.32 0.55 -15.07
CA LEU A 63 -10.94 0.13 -14.90
C LEU A 63 -10.04 1.30 -14.46
N ARG A 64 -10.18 2.46 -15.12
CA ARG A 64 -9.39 3.64 -14.77
C ARG A 64 -9.72 4.16 -13.37
N ILE A 65 -11.00 4.05 -12.96
CA ILE A 65 -11.44 4.36 -11.61
C ILE A 65 -10.80 3.42 -10.57
N GLN A 66 -10.75 2.12 -10.86
CA GLN A 66 -10.10 1.14 -9.98
C GLN A 66 -8.60 1.40 -9.84
N GLU A 67 -7.94 1.74 -10.95
CA GLU A 67 -6.53 2.16 -10.94
C GLU A 67 -6.33 3.41 -10.08
N LEU A 68 -7.15 4.44 -10.28
CA LEU A 68 -7.08 5.69 -9.51
C LEU A 68 -7.28 5.45 -8.01
N PHE A 69 -8.20 4.56 -7.65
CA PHE A 69 -8.41 4.16 -6.26
C PHE A 69 -7.17 3.49 -5.68
N LEU A 70 -6.56 2.56 -6.41
CA LEU A 70 -5.34 1.87 -5.99
C LEU A 70 -4.14 2.81 -5.92
N GLU A 71 -3.99 3.75 -6.86
CA GLU A 71 -2.96 4.80 -6.83
C GLU A 71 -3.09 5.66 -5.56
N ASN A 72 -4.32 6.10 -5.25
CA ASN A 72 -4.61 6.87 -4.05
C ASN A 72 -4.35 6.09 -2.76
N GLU A 73 -4.80 4.85 -2.68
CA GLU A 73 -4.54 3.99 -1.53
C GLU A 73 -3.05 3.71 -1.34
N THR A 74 -2.31 3.45 -2.42
CA THR A 74 -0.86 3.25 -2.40
C THR A 74 -0.14 4.50 -1.89
N GLU A 75 -0.54 5.69 -2.31
CA GLU A 75 0.06 6.93 -1.84
C GLU A 75 -0.21 7.20 -0.34
N LEU A 76 -1.41 6.90 0.14
CA LEU A 76 -1.72 6.96 1.57
C LEU A 76 -0.91 5.92 2.38
N ALA A 77 -0.75 4.72 1.84
CA ALA A 77 0.09 3.67 2.44
C ALA A 77 1.56 4.10 2.48
N LYS A 78 2.09 4.73 1.44
CA LYS A 78 3.44 5.31 1.42
C LYS A 78 3.63 6.35 2.52
N ARG A 79 2.75 7.34 2.64
CA ARG A 79 2.84 8.37 3.70
C ARG A 79 2.84 7.74 5.09
N THR A 80 1.92 6.81 5.31
CA THR A 80 1.84 6.06 6.57
C THR A 80 3.10 5.24 6.82
N GLY A 81 3.65 4.61 5.78
CA GLY A 81 4.86 3.83 5.85
C GLY A 81 6.08 4.67 6.20
N MET A 82 6.20 5.86 5.61
CA MET A 82 7.23 6.85 5.97
C MET A 82 7.15 7.23 7.46
N ASP A 83 5.95 7.50 7.99
CA ASP A 83 5.77 7.77 9.42
C ASP A 83 6.18 6.59 10.32
N ILE A 84 5.93 5.35 9.87
CA ILE A 84 6.34 4.14 10.60
C ILE A 84 7.85 4.01 10.63
N LEU A 85 8.52 4.21 9.49
CA LEU A 85 9.97 4.09 9.34
C LEU A 85 10.72 5.24 10.01
N GLY A 86 10.16 6.45 10.00
CA GLY A 86 10.74 7.63 10.65
C GLY A 86 10.81 7.52 12.18
N ARG A 87 9.96 6.70 12.80
CA ARG A 87 9.96 6.49 14.26
C ARG A 87 11.04 5.52 14.74
N ARG A 88 11.27 4.45 13.98
CA ARG A 88 12.31 3.45 14.25
C ARG A 88 12.58 2.62 13.00
N PRO A 89 13.75 1.98 12.88
CA PRO A 89 13.95 0.90 11.92
C PRO A 89 12.87 -0.18 12.09
N ASN A 90 12.34 -0.66 10.97
CA ASN A 90 11.41 -1.80 10.90
C ASN A 90 11.89 -2.74 9.80
N SER A 91 11.65 -4.03 9.96
CA SER A 91 11.80 -4.97 8.84
C SER A 91 10.68 -4.79 7.82
N GLU A 92 10.88 -5.32 6.62
CA GLU A 92 9.87 -5.34 5.57
C GLU A 92 8.56 -5.98 6.07
N LYS A 93 8.66 -7.13 6.74
CA LYS A 93 7.49 -7.83 7.30
C LYS A 93 6.76 -6.98 8.35
N GLU A 94 7.49 -6.33 9.26
CA GLU A 94 6.88 -5.46 10.26
C GLU A 94 6.11 -4.29 9.61
N LEU A 95 6.65 -3.72 8.53
CA LEU A 95 5.98 -2.66 7.79
C LEU A 95 4.70 -3.19 7.13
N ARG A 96 4.78 -4.30 6.39
CA ARG A 96 3.62 -4.92 5.72
C ARG A 96 2.50 -5.23 6.72
N ASP A 97 2.84 -5.86 7.85
CA ASP A 97 1.89 -6.21 8.91
C ASP A 97 1.25 -4.95 9.56
N LYS A 98 2.00 -3.85 9.68
CA LYS A 98 1.47 -2.58 10.21
C LYS A 98 0.55 -1.88 9.23
N LEU A 99 0.89 -1.86 7.95
CA LEU A 99 0.03 -1.25 6.92
C LEU A 99 -1.27 -2.05 6.75
N ALA A 100 -1.20 -3.38 6.71
CA ALA A 100 -2.40 -4.22 6.65
C ALA A 100 -3.32 -4.00 7.86
N ARG A 101 -2.78 -3.92 9.08
CA ARG A 101 -3.57 -3.60 10.29
C ARG A 101 -4.22 -2.21 10.27
N LYS A 102 -3.72 -1.28 9.45
CA LYS A 102 -4.33 0.04 9.24
C LYS A 102 -5.41 0.05 8.16
N GLY A 103 -5.70 -1.10 7.55
CA GLY A 103 -6.79 -1.27 6.59
C GLY A 103 -6.39 -1.12 5.13
N PHE A 104 -5.09 -0.99 4.81
CA PHE A 104 -4.65 -0.93 3.40
C PHE A 104 -4.77 -2.30 2.72
N SER A 105 -5.19 -2.28 1.46
CA SER A 105 -5.27 -3.47 0.61
C SER A 105 -3.91 -4.12 0.40
N LYS A 106 -3.92 -5.44 0.15
CA LYS A 106 -2.69 -6.20 -0.15
C LYS A 106 -1.92 -5.61 -1.33
N ALA A 107 -2.64 -5.11 -2.35
CA ALA A 107 -2.02 -4.49 -3.52
C ALA A 107 -1.29 -3.19 -3.17
N ALA A 108 -1.93 -2.30 -2.42
CA ALA A 108 -1.31 -1.05 -1.94
C ALA A 108 -0.12 -1.32 -1.02
N VAL A 109 -0.23 -2.30 -0.11
CA VAL A 109 0.86 -2.71 0.78
C VAL A 109 2.06 -3.23 -0.02
N ASN A 110 1.83 -4.14 -0.98
CA ASN A 110 2.90 -4.69 -1.80
C ASN A 110 3.62 -3.61 -2.61
N ARG A 111 2.88 -2.76 -3.34
CA ARG A 111 3.45 -1.66 -4.13
C ARG A 111 4.24 -0.67 -3.27
N THR A 112 3.75 -0.40 -2.06
CA THR A 112 4.44 0.48 -1.10
C THR A 112 5.75 -0.15 -0.62
N SER A 113 5.72 -1.42 -0.19
CA SER A 113 6.91 -2.13 0.27
C SER A 113 7.96 -2.27 -0.81
N GLU A 114 7.57 -2.64 -2.04
CA GLU A 114 8.46 -2.71 -3.20
C GLU A 114 9.13 -1.36 -3.47
N ARG A 115 8.34 -0.27 -3.47
CA ARG A 115 8.89 1.07 -3.68
C ARG A 115 9.89 1.46 -2.58
N PHE A 116 9.66 1.05 -1.34
CA PHE A 116 10.58 1.34 -0.24
C PHE A 116 11.87 0.52 -0.30
N LEU A 117 11.80 -0.72 -0.79
CA LEU A 117 12.99 -1.53 -1.08
C LEU A 117 13.82 -0.89 -2.20
N GLU A 118 13.17 -0.46 -3.30
CA GLU A 118 13.84 0.24 -4.40
C GLU A 118 14.57 1.50 -3.93
N LEU A 119 13.93 2.28 -3.07
CA LEU A 119 14.49 3.50 -2.49
C LEU A 119 15.46 3.24 -1.32
N ARG A 120 15.74 1.98 -0.99
CA ARG A 120 16.57 1.55 0.16
C ARG A 120 16.13 2.15 1.50
N LEU A 121 14.83 2.43 1.64
CA LEU A 121 14.20 2.83 2.89
C LEU A 121 13.91 1.61 3.78
N LEU A 122 13.77 0.44 3.16
CA LEU A 122 13.78 -0.86 3.80
C LEU A 122 15.07 -1.59 3.41
N ASP A 123 15.81 -2.02 4.41
CA ASP A 123 16.98 -2.86 4.25
C ASP A 123 17.03 -3.81 5.45
N ASP A 124 16.63 -5.07 5.22
CA ASP A 124 16.57 -6.08 6.27
C ASP A 124 17.96 -6.47 6.80
N LEU A 125 19.03 -6.27 6.02
CA LEU A 125 20.41 -6.49 6.45
C LEU A 125 20.86 -5.37 7.40
N GLU A 126 20.62 -4.12 7.05
CA GLU A 126 20.91 -2.98 7.93
C GLU A 126 20.02 -3.02 9.19
N TYR A 127 18.75 -3.43 9.05
CA TYR A 127 17.89 -3.71 10.20
C TYR A 127 18.49 -4.77 11.11
N CYS A 128 18.94 -5.90 10.55
CA CYS A 128 19.57 -7.00 11.28
C CYS A 128 20.81 -6.53 12.04
N LYS A 129 21.74 -5.83 11.36
CA LYS A 129 22.97 -5.30 11.98
C LYS A 129 22.65 -4.32 13.11
N SER A 130 21.75 -3.38 12.89
CA SER A 130 21.32 -2.40 13.90
C SER A 130 20.69 -3.09 15.11
N TRP A 131 19.84 -4.09 14.87
CA TRP A 131 19.17 -4.86 15.91
C TRP A 131 20.15 -5.69 16.77
N ILE A 132 21.08 -6.40 16.12
CA ILE A 132 22.14 -7.17 16.80
C ILE A 132 23.01 -6.23 17.63
N ARG A 133 23.48 -5.11 17.03
CA ARG A 133 24.30 -4.11 17.71
C ARG A 133 23.60 -3.59 18.97
N SER A 134 22.33 -3.18 18.87
CA SER A 134 21.53 -2.71 20.00
C SER A 134 21.43 -3.74 21.15
N ARG A 135 21.22 -5.02 20.82
CA ARG A 135 21.08 -6.11 21.82
C ARG A 135 22.40 -6.51 22.48
N ILE A 136 23.51 -6.52 21.72
CA ILE A 136 24.85 -6.80 22.25
C ILE A 136 25.25 -5.71 23.25
N TYR A 137 25.09 -4.43 22.88
CA TYR A 137 25.40 -3.31 23.78
C TYR A 137 24.55 -3.34 25.06
N ALA A 138 23.30 -3.80 24.97
CA ALA A 138 22.41 -3.87 26.13
C ALA A 138 22.70 -5.06 27.07
N LYS A 139 23.57 -6.02 26.71
CA LYS A 139 23.79 -7.30 27.43
C LYS A 139 22.50 -8.07 27.78
N ARG A 140 21.44 -7.94 26.96
CA ARG A 140 20.08 -8.42 27.32
C ARG A 140 19.68 -9.78 26.74
N SER A 141 20.45 -10.41 25.87
CA SER A 141 20.00 -11.65 25.19
C SER A 141 21.15 -12.52 24.70
N SER A 142 20.90 -13.84 24.70
CA SER A 142 21.75 -14.83 24.05
C SER A 142 21.65 -14.75 22.52
N ARG A 143 22.65 -15.30 21.80
CA ARG A 143 22.65 -15.38 20.33
C ARG A 143 21.37 -16.02 19.77
N ASN A 144 20.91 -17.11 20.38
CA ASN A 144 19.73 -17.85 19.93
C ASN A 144 18.43 -17.03 20.08
N GLU A 145 18.30 -16.25 21.15
CA GLU A 145 17.14 -15.36 21.32
C GLU A 145 17.11 -14.22 20.29
N ILE A 146 18.28 -13.70 19.92
CA ILE A 146 18.40 -12.66 18.89
C ILE A 146 18.00 -13.24 17.53
N LEU A 147 18.49 -14.43 17.18
CA LEU A 147 18.15 -15.13 15.93
C LEU A 147 16.65 -15.46 15.85
N GLY A 148 16.06 -15.99 16.92
CA GLY A 148 14.62 -16.28 16.95
C GLY A 148 13.77 -15.01 16.77
N LYS A 149 14.19 -13.88 17.35
CA LYS A 149 13.54 -12.58 17.18
C LYS A 149 13.70 -12.00 15.78
N LEU A 150 14.83 -12.22 15.11
CA LEU A 150 15.04 -11.80 13.73
C LEU A 150 14.16 -12.60 12.75
N ILE A 151 14.08 -13.93 12.95
CA ILE A 151 13.23 -14.82 12.13
C ILE A 151 11.75 -14.46 12.28
N THR A 152 11.26 -14.24 13.50
CA THR A 152 9.86 -13.81 13.73
C THR A 152 9.55 -12.43 13.13
N LYS A 153 10.57 -11.59 12.93
CA LYS A 153 10.48 -10.31 12.24
C LYS A 153 10.65 -10.43 10.72
N GLY A 154 10.76 -11.64 10.17
CA GLY A 154 10.86 -11.88 8.74
C GLY A 154 12.27 -11.77 8.16
N VAL A 155 13.30 -11.52 8.98
CA VAL A 155 14.69 -11.52 8.51
C VAL A 155 15.13 -12.95 8.33
N GLY A 156 15.48 -13.31 7.08
CA GLY A 156 15.95 -14.64 6.72
C GLY A 156 17.19 -15.08 7.51
N ARG A 157 17.33 -16.39 7.72
CA ARG A 157 18.45 -16.98 8.47
C ARG A 157 19.79 -16.79 7.77
N ASP A 158 19.74 -16.60 6.46
CA ASP A 158 20.87 -16.26 5.58
C ASP A 158 21.41 -14.85 5.84
N ILE A 159 20.52 -13.89 6.18
CA ILE A 159 20.87 -12.51 6.54
C ILE A 159 21.29 -12.42 8.01
N ALA A 160 20.72 -13.26 8.88
CA ALA A 160 20.96 -13.29 10.31
C ALA A 160 22.18 -14.17 10.72
N LYS A 161 23.36 -13.95 10.12
CA LYS A 161 24.61 -14.64 10.49
C LYS A 161 25.54 -13.78 11.34
#